data_AF-T0PU48-F1
#
_entry.id   AF-T0PU48-F1
#
_cell.length_a   1.000
_cell.length_b   1.000
_cell.length_c   1.000
_cell.angle_alpha   90.00
_cell.angle_beta   90.00
_cell.angle_gamma   90.00
#
_symmetry.space_group_name_H-M   'P 1'
#
loop_
_entity.id
_entity.type
_entity.pdbx_description
1 polymer ?
#
loop_
_entity_poly.entity_id
_entity_poly.type
_entity_poly.pdbx_seq_one_letter_code
_entity_poly.pdbx_strand_id
1 'polypeptide(L)'
;MEEVPLQPIDVSLATSRGVVVHQRFENEDQQPLPYAPQVTYRVSRLPEDKLVRSDVSDAGWTPTSAEIDKLDKFLLLREESSLGLHILLALFGCHTLWPLTLHFVLDGTSNDVFVARRPFQMSGFYGCPMRMDVDAVRGSELVRIGCAREYFSPYGAKCYVLCCLCTTYTDIDRCDGDAIATRYTVRTNLCCCGRVNNCCGGTPGKRDAIYDILAAGGNTVSHLHLVGGEWSRAFVLEFPPDSTAEDRVVTALFQIQTAFFEPGPT
;
A
#
# COMPACT_ATOMS: atom_id res chain seq x y z
N MET A 1 -8.03 32.69 3.69
CA MET A 1 -7.63 31.28 3.83
C MET A 1 -6.59 31.25 4.92
N GLU A 2 -6.98 30.79 6.10
CA GLU A 2 -6.06 30.63 7.22
C GLU A 2 -5.17 29.42 6.92
N GLU A 3 -3.86 29.60 6.88
CA GLU A 3 -2.91 28.50 6.69
C GLU A 3 -3.00 27.59 7.91
N VAL A 4 -3.63 26.42 7.74
CA VAL A 4 -3.64 25.38 8.75
C VAL A 4 -2.20 24.86 8.87
N PRO A 5 -1.56 24.92 10.05
CA PRO A 5 -0.19 24.45 10.21
C PRO A 5 -0.11 22.97 9.85
N LEU A 6 0.83 22.64 8.97
CA LEU A 6 1.14 21.27 8.56
C LEU A 6 1.48 20.43 9.79
N GLN A 7 0.91 19.23 9.89
CA GLN A 7 1.25 18.33 10.97
C GLN A 7 2.69 17.83 10.81
N PRO A 8 3.36 17.40 11.90
CA PRO A 8 4.73 16.87 11.82
C PRO A 8 4.92 15.74 10.81
N ILE A 9 3.86 14.94 10.58
CA ILE A 9 3.88 13.89 9.57
C ILE A 9 3.93 14.43 8.14
N ASP A 10 3.25 15.54 7.88
CA ASP A 10 3.21 16.18 6.56
C ASP A 10 4.59 16.70 6.21
N VAL A 11 5.31 17.25 7.20
CA VAL A 11 6.70 17.69 7.04
C VAL A 11 7.65 16.51 6.81
N SER A 12 7.48 15.41 7.55
CA SER A 12 8.28 14.19 7.40
C SER A 12 8.13 13.58 6.01
N LEU A 13 6.90 13.48 5.50
CA LEU A 13 6.62 12.91 4.18
C LEU A 13 6.99 13.89 3.05
N ALA A 14 6.74 15.19 3.22
CA ALA A 14 7.12 16.23 2.25
C ALA A 14 8.65 16.29 2.00
N THR A 15 9.45 15.92 2.98
CA THR A 15 10.92 15.94 2.87
C THR A 15 11.53 14.59 2.52
N SER A 16 10.75 13.50 2.59
CA SER A 16 11.25 12.15 2.29
C SER A 16 11.26 11.85 0.80
N ARG A 17 12.40 11.41 0.27
CA ARG A 17 12.52 10.90 -1.13
C ARG A 17 11.69 9.63 -1.36
N GLY A 18 11.49 8.85 -0.31
CA GLY A 18 10.80 7.57 -0.37
C GLY A 18 10.52 7.03 1.03
N VAL A 19 9.84 5.89 1.08
CA VAL A 19 9.50 5.21 2.34
C VAL A 19 9.76 3.71 2.24
N VAL A 20 9.95 3.10 3.40
CA VAL A 20 9.97 1.66 3.60
C VAL A 20 8.80 1.30 4.48
N VAL A 21 7.88 0.47 3.97
CA VAL A 21 6.75 -0.05 4.75
C VAL A 21 7.03 -1.51 5.09
N HIS A 22 7.21 -1.80 6.37
CA HIS A 22 7.47 -3.16 6.87
C HIS A 22 6.22 -3.74 7.52
N GLN A 23 5.67 -4.78 6.90
CA GLN A 23 4.59 -5.57 7.45
C GLN A 23 5.13 -6.57 8.48
N ARG A 24 4.55 -6.56 9.67
CA ARG A 24 4.82 -7.52 10.74
C ARG A 24 3.53 -8.14 11.23
N PHE A 25 3.56 -9.46 11.40
CA PHE A 25 2.56 -10.16 12.17
C PHE A 25 3.00 -10.11 13.64
N GLU A 26 2.14 -9.56 14.51
CA GLU A 26 2.37 -9.67 15.94
C GLU A 26 2.02 -11.09 16.40
N ASN A 27 3.01 -11.81 16.93
CA ASN A 27 2.79 -13.10 17.59
C ASN A 27 2.20 -12.86 18.98
N GLU A 28 0.95 -13.31 19.17
CA GLU A 28 0.20 -13.81 20.35
C GLU A 28 0.50 -13.41 21.82
N ASP A 29 1.55 -12.67 22.16
CA ASP A 29 1.91 -12.41 23.58
C ASP A 29 1.33 -11.11 24.17
N GLN A 30 0.50 -10.35 23.44
CA GLN A 30 -0.12 -9.12 23.93
C GLN A 30 -1.64 -9.08 23.70
N GLN A 31 -2.34 -9.48 24.76
CA GLN A 31 -3.78 -9.34 25.04
C GLN A 31 -4.76 -10.18 24.18
N PRO A 32 -5.71 -10.90 24.82
CA PRO A 32 -6.81 -11.57 24.14
C PRO A 32 -7.83 -10.52 23.71
N LEU A 33 -7.58 -9.90 22.58
CA LEU A 33 -8.52 -8.98 21.96
C LEU A 33 -9.43 -9.77 21.00
N PRO A 34 -10.71 -9.41 20.85
CA PRO A 34 -11.71 -10.19 20.10
C PRO A 34 -11.54 -10.13 18.56
N TYR A 35 -10.35 -9.78 18.06
CA TYR A 35 -10.04 -9.57 16.65
C TYR A 35 -8.79 -10.37 16.23
N ALA A 36 -8.58 -10.49 14.92
CA ALA A 36 -7.51 -11.28 14.32
C ALA A 36 -6.12 -10.74 14.73
N PRO A 37 -5.02 -11.52 14.60
CA PRO A 37 -3.67 -10.99 14.84
C PRO A 37 -3.52 -9.66 14.10
N GLN A 38 -3.26 -8.59 14.87
CA GLN A 38 -3.14 -7.25 14.32
C GLN A 38 -1.89 -7.24 13.44
N VAL A 39 -2.09 -7.07 12.14
CA VAL A 39 -0.97 -6.77 11.25
C VAL A 39 -0.57 -5.34 11.55
N THR A 40 0.65 -5.16 12.03
CA THR A 40 1.22 -3.83 12.22
C THR A 40 2.15 -3.51 11.06
N TYR A 41 2.03 -2.29 10.55
CA TYR A 41 2.95 -1.80 9.53
C TYR A 41 3.80 -0.70 10.12
N ARG A 42 5.12 -0.88 10.06
CA ARG A 42 6.09 0.14 10.43
C ARG A 42 6.49 0.89 9.16
N VAL A 43 6.32 2.21 9.17
CA VAL A 43 6.80 3.06 8.07
C VAL A 43 8.02 3.83 8.54
N SER A 44 9.10 3.64 7.78
CA SER A 44 10.37 4.32 7.97
C SER A 44 10.72 5.11 6.72
N ARG A 45 11.60 6.10 6.85
CA ARG A 45 12.11 6.82 5.67
C ARG A 45 13.04 5.93 4.87
N LEU A 46 13.01 6.05 3.55
CA LEU A 46 14.03 5.45 2.69
C LEU A 46 15.35 6.18 2.94
N PRO A 47 16.44 5.49 3.32
CA PRO A 47 17.73 6.15 3.51
C PRO A 47 18.23 6.81 2.22
N GLU A 48 18.93 7.94 2.36
CA GLU A 48 19.38 8.75 1.22
C GLU A 48 20.39 8.01 0.32
N ASP A 49 21.15 7.07 0.89
CA ASP A 49 22.17 6.28 0.20
C ASP A 49 21.62 5.00 -0.47
N LYS A 50 20.32 4.71 -0.35
CA LYS A 50 19.71 3.45 -0.84
C LYS A 50 18.78 3.68 -2.01
N LEU A 51 19.00 3.02 -3.13
CA LEU A 51 18.14 3.14 -4.31
C LEU A 51 17.05 2.05 -4.32
N VAL A 52 15.84 2.39 -4.76
CA VAL A 52 14.80 1.39 -5.05
C VAL A 52 15.16 0.65 -6.34
N ARG A 53 14.97 -0.67 -6.33
CA ARG A 53 15.20 -1.47 -7.55
C ARG A 53 14.17 -1.12 -8.60
N SER A 54 14.67 -0.77 -9.77
CA SER A 54 13.86 -0.51 -10.96
C SER A 54 13.77 -1.72 -11.89
N ASP A 55 14.77 -2.62 -11.89
CA ASP A 55 14.90 -3.74 -12.82
C ASP A 55 15.55 -4.98 -12.15
N VAL A 56 15.49 -6.14 -12.82
CA VAL A 56 16.14 -7.39 -12.37
C VAL A 56 17.66 -7.24 -12.35
N SER A 57 18.20 -6.48 -13.30
CA SER A 57 19.64 -6.20 -13.43
C SER A 57 20.14 -5.12 -12.48
N ASP A 58 19.24 -4.41 -11.79
CA ASP A 58 19.54 -3.30 -10.91
C ASP A 58 20.13 -3.80 -9.58
N ALA A 59 21.21 -3.15 -9.12
CA ALA A 59 21.85 -3.42 -7.83
C ALA A 59 21.15 -2.70 -6.65
N GLY A 60 19.98 -2.10 -6.88
CA GLY A 60 19.19 -1.41 -5.87
C GLY A 60 18.98 -2.22 -4.58
N TRP A 61 18.61 -1.51 -3.53
CA TRP A 61 18.64 -2.00 -2.16
C TRP A 61 17.58 -3.07 -1.91
N THR A 62 18.03 -4.18 -1.32
CA THR A 62 17.19 -5.32 -0.92
C THR A 62 17.36 -5.54 0.59
N PRO A 63 16.62 -4.80 1.42
CA PRO A 63 16.80 -4.84 2.86
C PRO A 63 16.41 -6.19 3.48
N THR A 64 17.11 -6.54 4.55
CA THR A 64 16.69 -7.57 5.50
C THR A 64 15.79 -6.97 6.58
N SER A 65 14.93 -7.78 7.22
CA SER A 65 14.08 -7.32 8.33
C SER A 65 14.90 -6.67 9.46
N ALA A 66 16.09 -7.21 9.77
CA ALA A 66 16.97 -6.67 10.80
C ALA A 66 17.58 -5.31 10.44
N GLU A 67 17.76 -5.00 9.15
CA GLU A 67 18.17 -3.67 8.70
C GLU A 67 17.01 -2.68 8.80
N ILE A 68 15.79 -3.11 8.44
CA ILE A 68 14.59 -2.26 8.49
C ILE A 68 14.25 -1.88 9.93
N ASP A 69 14.45 -2.78 10.87
CA ASP A 69 14.21 -2.55 12.29
C ASP A 69 15.06 -1.44 12.90
N LYS A 70 16.24 -1.24 12.33
CA LYS A 70 17.18 -0.19 12.75
C LYS A 70 16.84 1.18 12.16
N LEU A 71 15.97 1.25 11.16
CA LEU A 71 15.55 2.52 10.57
C LEU A 71 14.62 3.26 11.52
N ASP A 72 14.77 4.58 11.63
CA ASP A 72 13.83 5.39 12.40
C ASP A 72 12.42 5.30 11.79
N LYS A 73 11.48 4.80 12.60
CA LYS A 73 10.05 4.83 12.26
C LYS A 73 9.49 6.19 12.59
N PHE A 74 8.52 6.63 11.78
CA PHE A 74 7.76 7.84 12.08
C PHE A 74 6.25 7.62 12.04
N LEU A 75 5.79 6.51 11.46
CA LEU A 75 4.37 6.15 11.38
C LEU A 75 4.20 4.65 11.66
N LEU A 76 3.20 4.34 12.47
CA LEU A 76 2.74 3.00 12.78
C LEU A 76 1.31 2.86 12.25
N LEU A 77 1.03 1.73 11.62
CA LEU A 77 -0.32 1.41 11.19
C LEU A 77 -0.86 0.24 11.96
N ARG A 78 -2.14 0.33 12.30
CA ARG A 78 -2.90 -0.73 12.94
C ARG A 78 -4.11 -1.05 12.09
N GLU A 79 -4.26 -2.32 11.77
CA GLU A 79 -5.47 -2.83 11.15
C GLU A 79 -6.55 -3.09 12.20
N GLU A 80 -7.73 -2.54 11.95
CA GLU A 80 -8.98 -2.93 12.62
C GLU A 80 -9.83 -3.75 11.64
N SER A 81 -9.98 -5.03 11.95
CA SER A 81 -10.80 -5.97 11.19
C SER A 81 -11.41 -7.06 12.07
N SER A 82 -12.55 -7.61 11.65
CA SER A 82 -13.31 -8.58 12.45
C SER A 82 -12.87 -10.03 12.17
N LEU A 83 -12.33 -10.72 13.18
CA LEU A 83 -11.92 -12.12 13.08
C LEU A 83 -13.07 -13.04 12.66
N GLY A 84 -14.25 -12.87 13.26
CA GLY A 84 -15.43 -13.67 12.94
C GLY A 84 -15.84 -13.51 11.47
N LEU A 85 -15.74 -12.27 10.95
CA LEU A 85 -16.00 -12.00 9.54
C LEU A 85 -14.91 -12.59 8.64
N HIS A 86 -13.64 -12.55 9.05
CA HIS A 86 -12.55 -13.20 8.31
C HIS A 86 -12.77 -14.70 8.18
N ILE A 87 -13.09 -15.39 9.28
CA ILE A 87 -13.39 -16.82 9.27
C ILE A 87 -14.59 -17.10 8.35
N LEU A 88 -15.67 -16.34 8.50
CA LEU A 88 -16.86 -16.51 7.67
C LEU A 88 -16.56 -16.33 6.17
N LEU A 89 -15.87 -15.26 5.80
CA LEU A 89 -15.52 -14.98 4.40
C LEU A 89 -14.53 -16.01 3.85
N ALA A 90 -13.57 -16.46 4.65
CA ALA A 90 -12.64 -17.52 4.25
C ALA A 90 -13.39 -18.85 3.97
N LEU A 91 -14.37 -19.22 4.80
CA LEU A 91 -15.19 -20.42 4.60
C LEU A 91 -15.97 -20.40 3.26
N PHE A 92 -16.32 -19.21 2.76
CA PHE A 92 -16.98 -19.05 1.46
C PHE A 92 -16.03 -18.74 0.30
N GLY A 93 -14.71 -18.82 0.50
CA GLY A 93 -13.71 -18.50 -0.52
C GLY A 93 -13.59 -16.99 -0.81
N CYS A 94 -14.26 -16.15 -0.02
CA CYS A 94 -14.35 -14.71 -0.16
C CYS A 94 -13.32 -13.95 0.68
N HIS A 95 -12.17 -14.57 0.99
CA HIS A 95 -11.15 -13.99 1.87
C HIS A 95 -10.81 -12.54 1.48
N THR A 96 -10.58 -12.21 0.21
CA THR A 96 -10.20 -10.85 -0.19
C THR A 96 -11.29 -9.77 -0.03
N LEU A 97 -12.52 -10.12 0.39
CA LEU A 97 -13.66 -9.22 0.45
C LEU A 97 -13.84 -8.50 1.80
N TRP A 98 -12.96 -8.73 2.78
CA TRP A 98 -13.21 -8.20 4.13
C TRP A 98 -13.16 -6.66 4.18
N PRO A 99 -14.11 -6.02 4.87
CA PRO A 99 -13.98 -4.62 5.22
C PRO A 99 -12.84 -4.45 6.23
N LEU A 100 -12.04 -3.41 6.09
CA LEU A 100 -10.99 -3.07 7.04
C LEU A 100 -10.90 -1.56 7.24
N THR A 101 -10.45 -1.18 8.43
CA THR A 101 -10.02 0.18 8.73
C THR A 101 -8.54 0.15 9.11
N LEU A 102 -7.73 1.01 8.50
CA LEU A 102 -6.33 1.22 8.87
C LEU A 102 -6.21 2.53 9.64
N HIS A 103 -5.65 2.43 10.83
CA HIS A 103 -5.37 3.55 11.72
C HIS A 103 -3.90 3.91 11.62
N PHE A 104 -3.59 5.13 11.18
CA PHE A 104 -2.22 5.61 11.01
C PHE A 104 -1.88 6.51 12.19
N VAL A 105 -0.96 6.05 13.02
CA VAL A 105 -0.59 6.70 14.28
C VAL A 105 0.86 7.18 14.19
N LEU A 106 1.12 8.41 14.61
CA LEU A 106 2.49 8.95 14.69
C LEU A 106 3.27 8.21 15.80
N ASP A 107 4.54 7.90 15.56
CA ASP A 107 5.34 7.20 16.56
C ASP A 107 5.41 7.98 17.88
N GLY A 108 5.19 7.28 19.00
CA GLY A 108 5.12 7.87 20.34
C GLY A 108 3.79 8.52 20.70
N THR A 109 2.79 8.51 19.81
CA THR A 109 1.42 8.97 20.10
C THR A 109 0.40 7.83 20.00
N SER A 110 -0.82 8.04 20.51
CA SER A 110 -1.94 7.11 20.38
C SER A 110 -3.03 7.60 19.44
N ASN A 111 -2.89 8.81 18.90
CA ASN A 111 -3.94 9.45 18.12
C ASN A 111 -3.72 9.21 16.62
N ASP A 112 -4.81 8.93 15.94
CA ASP A 112 -4.81 8.78 14.49
C ASP A 112 -4.49 10.11 13.82
N VAL A 113 -3.64 10.04 12.81
CA VAL A 113 -3.33 11.14 11.90
C VAL A 113 -4.01 10.94 10.55
N PHE A 114 -4.10 9.68 10.11
CA PHE A 114 -4.91 9.29 8.96
C PHE A 114 -5.75 8.06 9.31
N VAL A 115 -6.86 7.92 8.62
CA VAL A 115 -7.73 6.74 8.67
C VAL A 115 -8.01 6.32 7.24
N ALA A 116 -7.66 5.09 6.89
CA ALA A 116 -8.07 4.51 5.61
C ALA A 116 -9.17 3.49 5.81
N ARG A 117 -10.19 3.51 4.95
CA ARG A 117 -11.36 2.63 5.04
C ARG A 117 -11.57 1.90 3.73
N ARG A 118 -11.58 0.57 3.81
CA ARG A 118 -11.99 -0.30 2.71
C ARG A 118 -13.35 -0.90 3.07
N PRO A 119 -14.45 -0.53 2.41
CA PRO A 119 -15.73 -1.20 2.60
C PRO A 119 -15.69 -2.61 1.99
N PHE A 120 -16.69 -3.42 2.35
CA PHE A 120 -16.94 -4.70 1.69
C PHE A 120 -17.31 -4.46 0.22
N GLN A 121 -16.45 -4.86 -0.71
CA GLN A 121 -16.67 -4.73 -2.15
C GLN A 121 -16.08 -5.92 -2.90
N MET A 122 -16.86 -6.50 -3.81
CA MET A 122 -16.40 -7.57 -4.70
C MET A 122 -15.52 -6.95 -5.77
N SER A 123 -14.23 -7.32 -5.89
CA SER A 123 -13.28 -6.84 -6.92
C SER A 123 -13.93 -6.50 -8.27
N GLY A 124 -13.31 -5.57 -9.00
CA GLY A 124 -13.67 -5.18 -10.36
C GLY A 124 -13.98 -6.35 -11.28
N PHE A 125 -13.37 -7.53 -11.09
CA PHE A 125 -13.74 -8.76 -11.79
C PHE A 125 -15.26 -9.05 -11.79
N TYR A 126 -15.97 -8.69 -10.71
CA TYR A 126 -17.42 -8.80 -10.55
C TYR A 126 -18.18 -7.49 -10.83
N GLY A 127 -17.54 -6.51 -11.46
CA GLY A 127 -18.13 -5.22 -11.82
C GLY A 127 -18.20 -4.19 -10.68
N CYS A 128 -17.54 -4.44 -9.54
CA CYS A 128 -17.51 -3.52 -8.40
C CYS A 128 -16.06 -3.15 -8.02
N PRO A 129 -15.38 -2.25 -8.74
CA PRO A 129 -13.96 -1.95 -8.49
C PRO A 129 -13.73 -1.60 -7.02
N MET A 130 -12.78 -2.29 -6.40
CA MET A 130 -12.46 -2.04 -4.99
C MET A 130 -11.96 -0.63 -4.80
N ARG A 131 -12.39 -0.02 -3.70
CA ARG A 131 -12.01 1.33 -3.33
C ARG A 131 -11.60 1.37 -1.87
N MET A 132 -10.53 2.09 -1.57
CA MET A 132 -10.12 2.42 -0.21
C MET A 132 -10.01 3.92 -0.11
N ASP A 133 -10.79 4.50 0.79
CA ASP A 133 -10.82 5.93 1.03
C ASP A 133 -9.81 6.30 2.11
N VAL A 134 -9.13 7.43 1.96
CA VAL A 134 -8.16 7.94 2.93
C VAL A 134 -8.59 9.29 3.45
N ASP A 135 -8.80 9.37 4.76
CA ASP A 135 -9.19 10.56 5.48
C ASP A 135 -8.02 11.04 6.37
N ALA A 136 -7.76 12.34 6.39
CA ALA A 136 -6.85 12.98 7.35
C ALA A 136 -7.61 13.44 8.59
N VAL A 137 -7.01 13.27 9.77
CA VAL A 137 -7.57 13.72 11.05
C VAL A 137 -7.17 15.17 11.29
N ARG A 138 -8.14 16.08 11.22
CA ARG A 138 -7.97 17.51 11.49
C ARG A 138 -8.81 17.90 12.70
N GLY A 139 -8.18 17.92 13.87
CA GLY A 139 -8.89 18.09 15.14
C GLY A 139 -9.79 16.89 15.42
N SER A 140 -11.10 17.10 15.54
CA SER A 140 -12.09 16.03 15.70
C SER A 140 -12.76 15.61 14.37
N GLU A 141 -12.38 16.22 13.25
CA GLU A 141 -12.99 15.97 11.95
C GLU A 141 -12.11 15.11 11.05
N LEU A 142 -12.77 14.29 10.23
CA LEU A 142 -12.14 13.50 9.18
C LEU A 142 -12.36 14.20 7.85
N VAL A 143 -11.26 14.59 7.21
CA VAL A 143 -11.28 15.28 5.91
C VAL A 143 -10.71 14.34 4.86
N ARG A 144 -11.51 14.03 3.85
CA ARG A 144 -11.09 13.20 2.72
C ARG A 144 -9.91 13.84 1.98
N ILE A 145 -8.80 13.11 1.85
CA ILE A 145 -7.62 13.58 1.09
C ILE A 145 -7.42 12.83 -0.23
N GLY A 146 -7.97 11.62 -0.33
CA GLY A 146 -7.90 10.84 -1.56
C GLY A 146 -8.52 9.48 -1.41
N CYS A 147 -8.38 8.67 -2.44
CA CYS A 147 -8.73 7.26 -2.40
C CYS A 147 -7.83 6.50 -3.36
N ALA A 148 -7.71 5.21 -3.11
CA ALA A 148 -7.18 4.30 -4.09
C ALA A 148 -8.29 3.41 -4.61
N ARG A 149 -8.27 3.15 -5.91
CA ARG A 149 -9.36 2.46 -6.58
C ARG A 149 -8.84 1.56 -7.68
N GLU A 150 -9.31 0.32 -7.67
CA GLU A 150 -9.04 -0.62 -8.74
C GLU A 150 -9.51 -0.05 -10.08
N TYR A 151 -8.58 0.09 -11.01
CA TYR A 151 -8.88 0.59 -12.34
C TYR A 151 -9.33 -0.56 -13.22
N PHE A 152 -10.65 -0.71 -13.34
CA PHE A 152 -11.27 -1.82 -14.08
C PHE A 152 -11.42 -1.57 -15.59
N SER A 153 -11.42 -0.29 -16.01
CA SER A 153 -11.61 0.08 -17.43
C SER A 153 -10.57 -0.45 -18.41
N PRO A 154 -9.31 -0.84 -18.06
CA PRO A 154 -8.43 -1.46 -19.02
C PRO A 154 -8.71 -2.96 -19.20
N TYR A 155 -9.39 -3.67 -18.29
CA TYR A 155 -9.50 -5.13 -18.38
C TYR A 155 -10.40 -5.61 -19.52
N GLY A 156 -11.58 -4.99 -19.68
CA GLY A 156 -12.50 -5.33 -20.77
C GLY A 156 -11.93 -5.07 -22.18
N ALA A 157 -11.03 -4.08 -22.29
CA ALA A 157 -10.35 -3.73 -23.55
C ALA A 157 -8.98 -4.41 -23.73
N LYS A 158 -8.44 -5.03 -22.67
CA LYS A 158 -7.09 -5.63 -22.66
C LYS A 158 -7.10 -7.01 -21.98
N CYS A 159 -8.00 -7.89 -22.43
CA CYS A 159 -8.09 -9.28 -21.92
C CYS A 159 -6.74 -9.99 -21.88
N TYR A 160 -5.85 -9.76 -22.85
CA TYR A 160 -4.50 -10.32 -22.86
C TYR A 160 -3.65 -9.87 -21.66
N VAL A 161 -3.73 -8.59 -21.28
CA VAL A 161 -2.95 -8.02 -20.17
C VAL A 161 -3.42 -8.61 -18.83
N LEU A 162 -4.73 -8.85 -18.67
CA LEU A 162 -5.25 -9.50 -17.48
C LEU A 162 -4.98 -11.01 -17.47
N CYS A 163 -5.35 -11.73 -18.54
CA CYS A 163 -5.33 -13.19 -18.55
C CYS A 163 -3.95 -13.78 -18.79
N CYS A 164 -3.09 -13.11 -19.57
CA CYS A 164 -1.78 -13.64 -19.93
C CYS A 164 -0.65 -12.98 -19.11
N LEU A 165 -0.77 -11.70 -18.78
CA LEU A 165 0.23 -11.00 -17.98
C LEU A 165 -0.17 -10.86 -16.50
N CYS A 166 -1.33 -11.36 -16.08
CA CYS A 166 -1.85 -11.21 -14.71
C CYS A 166 -1.67 -9.78 -14.18
N THR A 167 -1.87 -8.78 -15.06
CA THR A 167 -1.52 -7.40 -14.76
C THR A 167 -2.76 -6.68 -14.27
N THR A 168 -2.67 -6.11 -13.07
CA THR A 168 -3.69 -5.28 -12.46
C THR A 168 -3.28 -3.82 -12.39
N TYR A 169 -4.26 -2.93 -12.30
CA TYR A 169 -4.07 -1.49 -12.23
C TYR A 169 -4.85 -0.92 -11.04
N THR A 170 -4.19 -0.08 -10.26
CA THR A 170 -4.86 0.68 -9.22
C THR A 170 -4.56 2.17 -9.37
N ASP A 171 -5.61 2.96 -9.50
CA ASP A 171 -5.53 4.41 -9.51
C ASP A 171 -5.38 4.93 -8.09
N ILE A 172 -4.46 5.87 -7.95
CA ILE A 172 -4.25 6.70 -6.76
C ILE A 172 -4.87 8.05 -7.08
N ASP A 173 -6.06 8.27 -6.52
CA ASP A 173 -6.84 9.47 -6.74
C ASP A 173 -6.66 10.44 -5.56
N ARG A 174 -6.46 11.72 -5.88
CA ARG A 174 -6.40 12.81 -4.91
C ARG A 174 -7.72 13.58 -4.91
N CYS A 175 -8.16 13.99 -3.72
CA CYS A 175 -9.20 15.00 -3.59
C CYS A 175 -8.58 16.40 -3.64
N ASP A 176 -9.02 17.21 -4.61
CA ASP A 176 -8.69 18.63 -4.74
C ASP A 176 -9.99 19.43 -4.64
N GLY A 177 -10.34 19.82 -3.41
CA GLY A 177 -11.69 20.25 -3.06
C GLY A 177 -12.71 19.13 -3.30
N ASP A 178 -13.76 19.41 -4.08
CA ASP A 178 -14.80 18.43 -4.43
C ASP A 178 -14.42 17.54 -5.63
N ALA A 179 -13.31 17.83 -6.31
CA ALA A 179 -12.87 17.08 -7.48
C ALA A 179 -11.94 15.92 -7.08
N ILE A 180 -12.14 14.76 -7.72
CA ILE A 180 -11.26 13.60 -7.60
C ILE A 180 -10.47 13.47 -8.90
N ALA A 181 -9.15 13.46 -8.81
CA ALA A 181 -8.27 13.33 -9.96
C ALA A 181 -7.20 12.26 -9.73
N THR A 182 -7.05 11.35 -10.71
CA THR A 182 -6.00 10.34 -10.71
C THR A 182 -4.64 11.01 -10.87
N ARG A 183 -3.77 10.77 -9.89
CA ARG A 183 -2.39 11.28 -9.89
C ARG A 183 -1.42 10.25 -10.42
N TYR A 184 -1.55 9.02 -9.90
CA TYR A 184 -0.69 7.90 -10.28
C TYR A 184 -1.52 6.64 -10.47
N THR A 185 -1.01 5.71 -11.25
CA THR A 185 -1.56 4.36 -11.36
C THR A 185 -0.46 3.36 -11.06
N VAL A 186 -0.69 2.49 -10.08
CA VAL A 186 0.18 1.35 -9.81
C VAL A 186 -0.15 0.26 -10.80
N ARG A 187 0.86 -0.19 -11.57
CA ARG A 187 0.76 -1.32 -12.49
C ARG A 187 1.49 -2.52 -11.90
N THR A 188 0.71 -3.51 -11.47
CA THR A 188 1.17 -4.76 -10.87
C THR A 188 1.06 -5.87 -11.89
N ASN A 189 2.18 -6.28 -12.50
CA ASN A 189 2.25 -7.50 -13.32
C ASN A 189 2.68 -8.66 -12.42
N LEU A 190 1.92 -9.76 -12.40
CA LEU A 190 2.21 -10.97 -11.61
C LEU A 190 2.65 -12.18 -12.46
N CYS A 191 2.85 -12.01 -13.76
CA CYS A 191 3.31 -13.08 -14.66
C CYS A 191 4.83 -13.29 -14.59
N CYS A 192 5.27 -14.45 -15.12
CA CYS A 192 6.67 -14.71 -15.49
C CYS A 192 7.17 -13.80 -16.61
N CYS A 193 6.25 -13.10 -17.27
CA CYS A 193 6.39 -12.48 -18.55
C CYS A 193 6.05 -10.98 -18.47
N GLY A 194 6.85 -10.15 -19.12
CA GLY A 194 6.73 -8.70 -19.04
C GLY A 194 8.09 -8.02 -18.91
N ARG A 195 8.10 -6.78 -18.43
CA ARG A 195 9.34 -6.02 -18.18
C ARG A 195 10.21 -6.69 -17.13
N VAL A 196 9.58 -7.13 -16.03
CA VAL A 196 10.19 -7.90 -14.96
C VAL A 196 9.39 -9.19 -14.77
N ASN A 197 10.08 -10.28 -14.46
CA ASN A 197 9.41 -11.49 -14.00
C ASN A 197 8.99 -11.21 -12.56
N ASN A 198 7.69 -11.22 -12.26
CA ASN A 198 7.14 -11.04 -10.91
C ASN A 198 6.36 -12.27 -10.43
N CYS A 199 6.30 -13.33 -11.23
CA CYS A 199 5.66 -14.57 -10.83
C CYS A 199 6.28 -15.08 -9.52
N CYS A 200 5.40 -15.43 -8.59
CA CYS A 200 5.74 -15.87 -7.23
C CYS A 200 6.55 -14.85 -6.42
N GLY A 201 6.56 -13.57 -6.80
CA GLY A 201 7.16 -12.51 -5.97
C GLY A 201 6.53 -12.48 -4.58
N GLY A 202 7.33 -12.22 -3.54
CA GLY A 202 6.87 -12.25 -2.15
C GLY A 202 6.65 -13.64 -1.55
N THR A 203 7.03 -14.71 -2.26
CA THR A 203 6.96 -16.09 -1.77
C THR A 203 8.32 -16.57 -1.25
N PRO A 204 8.39 -17.69 -0.50
CA PRO A 204 9.67 -18.27 -0.08
C PRO A 204 10.63 -18.58 -1.24
N GLY A 205 10.10 -18.95 -2.42
CA GLY A 205 10.88 -19.29 -3.61
C GLY A 205 11.37 -18.09 -4.42
N LYS A 206 10.73 -16.92 -4.24
CA LYS A 206 11.15 -15.67 -4.85
C LYS A 206 10.69 -14.49 -3.99
N ARG A 207 11.67 -13.87 -3.35
CA ARG A 207 11.43 -12.88 -2.28
C ARG A 207 11.36 -11.45 -2.78
N ASP A 208 11.41 -11.23 -4.08
CA ASP A 208 11.41 -9.91 -4.69
C ASP A 208 10.36 -9.81 -5.81
N ALA A 209 9.73 -8.63 -5.88
CA ALA A 209 8.87 -8.22 -6.99
C ALA A 209 9.02 -6.72 -7.23
N ILE A 210 8.94 -6.28 -8.48
CA ILE A 210 9.06 -4.87 -8.85
C ILE A 210 7.81 -4.44 -9.61
N TYR A 211 7.14 -3.41 -9.12
CA TYR A 211 5.93 -2.85 -9.73
C TYR A 211 6.19 -1.43 -10.23
N ASP A 212 5.45 -1.03 -11.26
CA ASP A 212 5.63 0.28 -11.88
C ASP A 212 4.60 1.27 -11.36
N ILE A 213 5.05 2.49 -11.09
CA ILE A 213 4.18 3.62 -10.77
C ILE A 213 4.13 4.49 -12.02
N LEU A 214 2.95 4.61 -12.59
CA LEU A 214 2.69 5.36 -13.81
C LEU A 214 2.12 6.73 -13.44
N ALA A 215 2.56 7.78 -14.12
CA ALA A 215 1.85 9.06 -14.12
C ALA A 215 0.53 8.96 -14.90
N ALA A 216 -0.33 9.97 -14.80
CA ALA A 216 -1.59 10.05 -15.56
C ALA A 216 -1.41 9.87 -17.09
N GLY A 217 -0.25 10.23 -17.64
CA GLY A 217 0.10 10.02 -19.06
C GLY A 217 0.52 8.58 -19.42
N GLY A 218 0.58 7.67 -18.45
CA GLY A 218 0.95 6.25 -18.64
C GLY A 218 2.46 5.96 -18.62
N ASN A 219 3.31 6.99 -18.50
CA ASN A 219 4.76 6.82 -18.38
C ASN A 219 5.13 6.38 -16.97
N THR A 220 6.10 5.47 -16.84
CA THR A 220 6.66 5.09 -15.55
C THR A 220 7.44 6.25 -14.96
N VAL A 221 7.09 6.66 -13.74
CA VAL A 221 7.74 7.76 -12.99
C VAL A 221 8.43 7.31 -11.72
N SER A 222 8.09 6.12 -11.22
CA SER A 222 8.75 5.50 -10.07
C SER A 222 8.49 3.99 -10.05
N HIS A 223 9.06 3.32 -9.05
CA HIS A 223 8.94 1.88 -8.82
C HIS A 223 8.57 1.58 -7.37
N LEU A 224 7.87 0.47 -7.19
CA LEU A 224 7.67 -0.18 -5.90
C LEU A 224 8.45 -1.49 -5.90
N HIS A 225 9.32 -1.67 -4.92
CA HIS A 225 10.06 -2.92 -4.73
C HIS A 225 9.53 -3.65 -3.49
N LEU A 226 8.87 -4.80 -3.72
CA LEU A 226 8.53 -5.75 -2.67
C LEU A 226 9.77 -6.58 -2.35
N VAL A 227 10.08 -6.71 -1.06
CA VAL A 227 11.19 -7.49 -0.51
C VAL A 227 10.70 -8.34 0.64
N GLY A 228 11.12 -9.60 0.68
CA GLY A 228 10.80 -10.53 1.75
C GLY A 228 9.82 -11.61 1.33
N GLY A 229 9.27 -12.30 2.32
CA GLY A 229 8.41 -13.45 2.12
C GLY A 229 7.13 -13.36 2.95
N GLU A 230 6.32 -14.39 2.84
CA GLU A 230 5.02 -14.57 3.51
C GLU A 230 4.92 -14.02 4.95
N TRP A 231 5.93 -14.24 5.79
CA TRP A 231 5.91 -13.87 7.22
C TRP A 231 6.51 -12.49 7.55
N SER A 232 7.20 -11.87 6.59
CA SER A 232 7.81 -10.54 6.76
C SER A 232 8.06 -9.94 5.38
N ARG A 233 7.25 -8.94 5.04
CA ARG A 233 7.29 -8.24 3.75
C ARG A 233 7.64 -6.77 3.97
N ALA A 234 8.46 -6.24 3.09
CA ALA A 234 8.84 -4.84 3.07
C ALA A 234 8.56 -4.26 1.68
N PHE A 235 7.98 -3.08 1.64
CA PHE A 235 7.72 -2.33 0.43
C PHE A 235 8.63 -1.12 0.42
N VAL A 236 9.58 -1.09 -0.51
CA VAL A 236 10.51 0.03 -0.69
C VAL A 236 10.00 0.87 -1.85
N LEU A 237 9.64 2.12 -1.55
CA LEU A 237 8.98 3.03 -2.47
C LEU A 237 9.80 4.31 -2.62
N GLU A 238 9.98 4.74 -3.86
CA GLU A 238 10.43 6.09 -4.19
C GLU A 238 9.25 6.93 -4.62
N PHE A 239 9.20 8.18 -4.16
CA PHE A 239 8.18 9.11 -4.59
C PHE A 239 8.63 9.87 -5.84
N PRO A 240 7.72 10.17 -6.77
CA PRO A 240 8.00 11.11 -7.85
C PRO A 240 8.50 12.46 -7.30
N PRO A 241 9.48 13.11 -7.92
CA PRO A 241 10.09 14.35 -7.40
C PRO A 241 9.10 15.50 -7.19
N ASP A 242 8.02 15.51 -7.97
CA ASP A 242 6.95 16.52 -7.99
C ASP A 242 5.77 16.17 -7.07
N SER A 243 5.80 15.03 -6.37
CA SER A 243 4.74 14.62 -5.47
C SER A 243 4.65 15.51 -4.22
N THR A 244 3.43 15.91 -3.85
CA THR A 244 3.17 16.64 -2.60
C THR A 244 3.14 15.69 -1.40
N ALA A 245 3.11 16.24 -0.18
CA ALA A 245 2.99 15.43 1.04
C ALA A 245 1.75 14.51 1.01
N GLU A 246 0.62 15.03 0.57
CA GLU A 246 -0.64 14.27 0.47
C GLU A 246 -0.55 13.16 -0.58
N ASP A 247 0.09 13.45 -1.73
CA ASP A 247 0.31 12.44 -2.77
C ASP A 247 1.15 11.28 -2.23
N ARG A 248 2.18 11.61 -1.44
CA ARG A 248 3.08 10.64 -0.79
C ARG A 248 2.38 9.83 0.28
N VAL A 249 1.51 10.46 1.08
CA VAL A 249 0.64 9.78 2.04
C VAL A 249 -0.20 8.76 1.26
N VAL A 250 -1.09 9.19 0.37
CA VAL A 250 -2.04 8.28 -0.30
C VAL A 250 -1.31 7.17 -1.06
N THR A 251 -0.20 7.49 -1.73
CA THR A 251 0.62 6.50 -2.44
C THR A 251 1.23 5.48 -1.47
N ALA A 252 1.82 5.91 -0.36
CA ALA A 252 2.41 5.03 0.65
C ALA A 252 1.34 4.18 1.36
N LEU A 253 0.19 4.78 1.72
CA LEU A 253 -0.91 4.09 2.39
C LEU A 253 -1.54 3.02 1.48
N PHE A 254 -1.55 3.24 0.17
CA PHE A 254 -2.10 2.26 -0.76
C PHE A 254 -1.16 1.07 -1.02
N GLN A 255 0.16 1.22 -0.92
CA GLN A 255 1.05 0.07 -1.15
C GLN A 255 0.83 -1.08 -0.15
N ILE A 256 0.28 -0.75 1.03
CA ILE A 256 -0.21 -1.72 2.01
C ILE A 256 -1.37 -2.54 1.45
N GLN A 257 -2.24 -1.96 0.62
CA GLN A 257 -3.34 -2.68 -0.03
C GLN A 257 -2.85 -3.67 -1.10
N THR A 258 -1.79 -3.38 -1.84
CA THR A 258 -1.14 -4.38 -2.70
C THR A 258 -0.62 -5.58 -1.91
N ALA A 259 -0.16 -5.38 -0.67
CA ALA A 259 0.20 -6.48 0.24
C ALA A 259 -0.99 -7.39 0.59
N PHE A 260 -2.20 -6.82 0.64
CA PHE A 260 -3.44 -7.50 1.03
C PHE A 260 -4.19 -8.19 -0.13
N PHE A 261 -3.90 -7.85 -1.39
CA PHE A 261 -4.51 -8.54 -2.55
C PHE A 261 -3.74 -9.77 -3.03
N GLU A 262 -2.53 -9.96 -2.54
CA GLU A 262 -1.86 -11.25 -2.71
C GLU A 262 -2.42 -12.23 -1.68
N PRO A 263 -2.94 -13.40 -2.11
CA PRO A 263 -3.36 -14.42 -1.17
C PRO A 263 -2.16 -14.78 -0.28
N GLY A 264 -2.33 -14.65 1.04
CA GLY A 264 -1.56 -15.47 1.96
C GLY A 264 -1.85 -16.94 1.60
N PRO A 265 -0.83 -17.81 1.52
CA PRO A 265 -1.07 -19.23 1.40
C PRO A 265 -1.98 -19.71 2.54
N THR A 266 -2.94 -20.54 2.18
CA THR A 266 -3.54 -21.54 3.07
C THR A 266 -2.48 -22.55 3.52
#